data_AF-A0AAP9N2B6-F1
#
_entry.id   AF-A0AAP9N2B6-F1
#
_cell.length_a   1.000
_cell.length_b   1.000
_cell.length_c   1.000
_cell.angle_alpha   90.00
_cell.angle_beta   90.00
_cell.angle_gamma   90.00
#
_symmetry.space_group_name_H-M   'P 1'
#
loop_
_entity.id
_entity.type
_entity.pdbx_description
1 polymer ?
#
loop_
_entity_poly.entity_id
_entity_poly.type
_entity_poly.pdbx_seq_one_letter_code
_entity_poly.pdbx_strand_id
1 'polypeptide(L)'
;MRDSDSVAVYFLNAMLHALRDCPAERDAQLRAVGIDPQLLEQPQARVPAKAFSELWLAQIQRLDDEFFRLDSHGMPLGSFALICRGLILEPNLEKALRQCLGGFGLFLRDLRGSLTVRAGRALISVQSNIADPLTRVYAEETYLVLMIGMLCWLAGRRIAIDRTELAVSRPAQDDDLLLWGPDLRLGSGRTEVEFDSAYLRLPVVQDLTTLKTFLRSAPQGLVIRFRNQNGLVAEVYRHLRARHYGQWPTLAALAQQQGISASTFRRQLEREGRSYQQIKDEVRRAMAFERLREGALSIAEIAEQAGFQEPSAFHRAFKKWTGQSPGSYRARLAGR
;
A
#
# COMPACT_ATOMS: atom_id res chain seq x y z
N MET A 1 10.87 8.34 -12.77
CA MET A 1 9.55 8.88 -12.41
C MET A 1 8.98 9.43 -13.69
N ARG A 2 7.74 9.10 -14.06
CA ARG A 2 7.12 9.74 -15.23
C ARG A 2 6.49 11.05 -14.77
N ASP A 3 6.45 12.06 -15.63
CA ASP A 3 5.84 13.36 -15.30
C ASP A 3 4.32 13.27 -15.02
N SER A 4 3.68 12.14 -15.30
CA SER A 4 2.26 11.86 -15.08
C SER A 4 1.91 11.25 -13.72
N ASP A 5 2.89 10.94 -12.88
CA ASP A 5 2.66 10.28 -11.59
C ASP A 5 2.04 11.27 -10.59
N SER A 6 0.98 10.86 -9.89
CA SER A 6 0.27 11.71 -8.91
C SER A 6 -0.07 10.96 -7.62
N VAL A 7 -0.27 11.71 -6.54
CA VAL A 7 -0.57 11.19 -5.19
C VAL A 7 -1.82 11.88 -4.67
N ALA A 8 -2.72 11.13 -4.01
CA ALA A 8 -3.91 11.71 -3.38
C ALA A 8 -3.52 12.72 -2.30
N VAL A 9 -4.24 13.85 -2.26
CA VAL A 9 -4.02 14.95 -1.31
C VAL A 9 -4.08 14.47 0.14
N TYR A 10 -4.92 13.49 0.45
CA TYR A 10 -5.04 12.88 1.77
C TYR A 10 -3.67 12.58 2.42
N PHE A 11 -2.69 12.15 1.63
CA PHE A 11 -1.39 11.76 2.13
C PHE A 11 -0.44 12.91 2.47
N LEU A 12 -0.77 14.13 2.06
CA LEU A 12 -0.04 15.32 2.48
C LEU A 12 -0.34 15.63 3.95
N ASN A 13 -1.52 15.26 4.44
CA ASN A 13 -1.94 15.54 5.80
C ASN A 13 -0.98 14.95 6.83
N ALA A 14 -0.42 13.76 6.60
CA ALA A 14 0.58 13.18 7.49
C ALA A 14 1.86 14.05 7.59
N MET A 15 2.35 14.59 6.47
CA MET A 15 3.55 15.43 6.44
C MET A 15 3.32 16.83 7.03
N LEU A 16 2.09 17.32 6.90
CA LEU A 16 1.66 18.64 7.35
C LEU A 16 1.06 18.62 8.76
N HIS A 17 0.90 17.45 9.37
CA HIS A 17 0.21 17.28 10.65
C HIS A 17 0.85 18.10 11.79
N ALA A 18 2.18 18.21 11.79
CA ALA A 18 2.92 19.05 12.72
C ALA A 18 2.64 20.56 12.58
N LEU A 19 2.04 20.99 11.47
CA LEU A 19 1.65 22.37 11.17
C LEU A 19 0.14 22.61 11.25
N ARG A 20 -0.64 21.65 11.77
CA ARG A 20 -2.11 21.74 11.82
C ARG A 20 -2.63 22.99 12.55
N ASP A 21 -1.87 23.48 13.53
CA ASP A 21 -2.20 24.66 14.33
C ASP A 21 -1.62 25.96 13.75
N CYS A 22 -0.88 25.89 12.64
CA CYS A 22 -0.20 27.01 11.97
C CYS A 22 -0.57 27.08 10.47
N PRO A 23 -1.83 27.40 10.11
CA PRO A 23 -2.32 27.31 8.73
C PRO A 23 -1.56 28.22 7.74
N ALA A 24 -1.17 29.43 8.17
CA ALA A 24 -0.40 30.34 7.32
C ALA A 24 0.96 29.75 6.91
N GLU A 25 1.62 29.05 7.84
CA GLU A 25 2.90 28.40 7.59
C GLU A 25 2.73 27.14 6.73
N ARG A 26 1.72 26.31 7.04
CA ARG A 26 1.34 25.16 6.21
C ARG A 26 1.11 25.57 4.75
N ASP A 27 0.35 26.65 4.53
CA ASP A 27 0.01 27.12 3.19
C ASP A 27 1.22 27.70 2.45
N ALA A 28 2.15 28.35 3.18
CA ALA A 28 3.41 28.80 2.61
C ALA A 28 4.29 27.62 2.13
N GLN A 29 4.35 26.53 2.91
CA GLN A 29 5.09 25.32 2.52
C GLN A 29 4.50 24.65 1.27
N LEU A 30 3.18 24.56 1.19
CA LEU A 30 2.48 24.03 0.01
C LEU A 30 2.78 24.87 -1.25
N ARG A 31 2.66 26.20 -1.14
CA ARG A 31 2.96 27.09 -2.26
C ARG A 31 4.43 27.03 -2.70
N ALA A 32 5.37 26.84 -1.77
CA ALA A 32 6.79 26.72 -2.08
C ALA A 32 7.13 25.53 -2.99
N VAL A 33 6.32 24.46 -2.95
CA VAL A 33 6.45 23.28 -3.81
C VAL A 33 5.42 23.25 -4.95
N GLY A 34 4.74 24.37 -5.20
CA GLY A 34 3.77 24.50 -6.28
C GLY A 34 2.43 23.78 -6.06
N ILE A 35 2.03 23.56 -4.81
CA ILE A 35 0.73 22.98 -4.44
C ILE A 35 -0.19 24.09 -3.96
N ASP A 36 -1.38 24.19 -4.55
CA ASP A 36 -2.43 25.11 -4.08
C ASP A 36 -3.01 24.59 -2.75
N PRO A 37 -2.97 25.37 -1.65
CA PRO A 37 -3.55 24.98 -0.37
C PRO A 37 -5.04 24.61 -0.43
N GLN A 38 -5.81 25.18 -1.35
CA GLN A 38 -7.23 24.86 -1.51
C GLN A 38 -7.47 23.39 -1.88
N LEU A 39 -6.46 22.70 -2.43
CA LEU A 39 -6.56 21.28 -2.73
C LEU A 39 -6.74 20.42 -1.47
N LEU A 40 -6.28 20.88 -0.30
CA LEU A 40 -6.48 20.15 0.97
C LEU A 40 -7.96 20.00 1.34
N GLU A 41 -8.82 20.89 0.86
CA GLU A 41 -10.27 20.88 1.12
C GLU A 41 -11.02 19.93 0.18
N GLN A 42 -10.33 19.38 -0.82
CA GLN A 42 -10.91 18.51 -1.84
C GLN A 42 -10.45 17.06 -1.61
N PRO A 43 -11.28 16.17 -1.02
CA PRO A 43 -10.86 14.83 -0.62
C PRO A 43 -10.31 13.95 -1.76
N GLN A 44 -10.79 14.18 -2.99
CA GLN A 44 -10.40 13.44 -4.19
C GLN A 44 -9.30 14.12 -5.01
N ALA A 45 -8.84 15.30 -4.60
CA ALA A 45 -7.77 15.99 -5.31
C ALA A 45 -6.47 15.20 -5.25
N ARG A 46 -5.63 15.39 -6.28
CA ARG A 46 -4.31 14.78 -6.38
C ARG A 46 -3.28 15.83 -6.72
N VAL A 47 -2.06 15.60 -6.27
CA VAL A 47 -0.91 16.46 -6.56
C VAL A 47 0.15 15.70 -7.37
N PRO A 48 0.98 16.41 -8.15
CA PRO A 48 2.10 15.79 -8.85
C PRO A 48 3.05 15.08 -7.86
N ALA A 49 3.52 13.88 -8.22
CA ALA A 49 4.44 13.11 -7.39
C ALA A 49 5.77 13.83 -7.11
N LYS A 50 6.20 14.70 -8.04
CA LYS A 50 7.36 15.58 -7.85
C LYS A 50 7.13 16.56 -6.71
N ALA A 51 6.02 17.29 -6.72
CA ALA A 51 5.67 18.24 -5.65
C ALA A 51 5.50 17.52 -4.30
N PHE A 52 4.92 16.32 -4.28
CA PHE A 52 4.86 15.47 -3.08
C PHE A 52 6.26 15.12 -2.54
N SER A 53 7.18 14.77 -3.43
CA SER A 53 8.57 14.43 -3.07
C SER A 53 9.33 15.62 -2.50
N GLU A 54 9.16 16.79 -3.12
CA GLU A 54 9.77 18.04 -2.67
C GLU A 54 9.22 18.44 -1.30
N LEU A 55 7.91 18.31 -1.08
CA LEU A 55 7.28 18.56 0.21
C LEU A 55 7.79 17.62 1.30
N TRP A 56 7.92 16.32 1.00
CA TRP A 56 8.48 15.34 1.93
C TRP A 56 9.87 15.78 2.41
N LEU A 57 10.76 16.09 1.47
CA LEU A 57 12.15 16.48 1.77
C LEU A 57 12.22 17.80 2.55
N ALA A 58 11.40 18.79 2.18
CA ALA A 58 11.32 20.06 2.90
C ALA A 58 10.85 19.85 4.35
N GLN A 59 9.83 19.01 4.55
CA GLN A 59 9.28 18.74 5.88
C GLN A 59 10.26 18.00 6.79
N ILE A 60 10.94 16.96 6.30
CA ILE A 60 11.90 16.24 7.15
C ILE A 60 13.10 17.12 7.56
N GLN A 61 13.56 18.00 6.66
CA GLN A 61 14.66 18.93 6.96
C GLN A 61 14.23 20.00 7.95
N ARG A 62 13.04 20.58 7.76
CA ARG A 62 12.50 21.59 8.64
C ARG A 62 12.25 21.07 10.05
N LEU A 63 11.67 19.87 10.15
CA LEU A 63 11.31 19.27 11.44
C LEU A 63 12.49 18.63 12.16
N ASP A 64 13.61 18.44 11.45
CA ASP A 64 14.75 17.60 11.82
C ASP A 64 14.32 16.18 12.20
N ASP A 65 13.37 15.64 11.42
CA ASP A 65 12.68 14.38 11.71
C ASP A 65 12.15 13.71 10.43
N GLU A 66 12.68 12.52 10.10
CA GLU A 66 12.28 11.70 8.96
C GLU A 66 10.86 11.09 9.09
N PHE A 67 10.24 11.21 10.27
CA PHE A 67 8.90 10.69 10.58
C PHE A 67 7.89 11.78 10.95
N PHE A 68 8.16 13.03 10.55
CA PHE A 68 7.22 14.16 10.61
C PHE A 68 6.66 14.52 12.00
N ARG A 69 7.37 14.18 13.08
CA ARG A 69 6.91 14.33 14.47
C ARG A 69 5.58 13.61 14.74
N LEU A 70 5.33 12.52 14.01
CA LEU A 70 4.22 11.60 14.29
C LEU A 70 4.52 10.66 15.47
N ASP A 71 5.76 10.65 15.94
CA ASP A 71 6.24 9.98 17.15
C ASP A 71 6.82 11.03 18.10
N SER A 72 6.64 10.85 19.41
CA SER A 72 7.09 11.78 20.44
C SER A 72 8.62 11.94 20.51
N HIS A 73 9.39 10.94 20.06
CA HIS A 73 10.84 11.02 19.99
C HIS A 73 11.35 11.48 18.63
N GLY A 74 10.60 11.17 17.58
CA GLY A 74 10.99 11.42 16.19
C GLY A 74 12.09 10.48 15.70
N MET A 75 12.49 10.67 14.45
CA MET A 75 13.48 9.86 13.75
C MET A 75 14.55 10.79 13.12
N PRO A 76 15.78 10.86 13.66
CA PRO A 76 16.80 11.77 13.16
C PRO A 76 17.13 11.56 11.68
N LEU A 77 17.56 12.62 10.99
CA LEU A 77 17.98 12.55 9.59
C LEU A 77 19.09 11.51 9.36
N GLY A 78 18.92 10.68 8.34
CA GLY A 78 19.83 9.59 7.99
C GLY A 78 19.53 8.25 8.68
N SER A 79 18.60 8.20 9.63
CA SER A 79 18.19 6.96 10.31
C SER A 79 17.62 5.95 9.33
N PHE A 80 16.80 6.39 8.37
CA PHE A 80 16.21 5.53 7.34
C PHE A 80 17.29 4.94 6.43
N ALA A 81 18.25 5.77 6.02
CA ALA A 81 19.39 5.33 5.21
C ALA A 81 20.27 4.32 5.96
N LEU A 82 20.46 4.51 7.27
CA LEU A 82 21.17 3.57 8.13
C LEU A 82 20.47 2.22 8.18
N ILE A 83 19.15 2.21 8.42
CA ILE A 83 18.35 0.97 8.43
C ILE A 83 18.51 0.24 7.09
N CYS A 84 18.30 0.94 5.96
CA CYS A 84 18.37 0.35 4.62
C CYS A 84 19.73 -0.30 4.30
N ARG A 85 20.84 0.25 4.79
CA ARG A 85 22.17 -0.33 4.62
C ARG A 85 22.30 -1.72 5.26
N GLY A 86 21.63 -1.95 6.38
CA GLY A 86 21.57 -3.26 7.02
C GLY A 86 20.69 -4.23 6.22
N LEU A 87 19.53 -3.77 5.75
CA LEU A 87 18.54 -4.65 5.12
C LEU A 87 19.03 -5.32 3.82
N ILE A 88 19.88 -4.64 3.05
CA ILE A 88 20.41 -5.19 1.79
C ILE A 88 21.41 -6.34 2.00
N LEU A 89 21.89 -6.54 3.23
CA LEU A 89 22.81 -7.62 3.57
C LEU A 89 22.09 -8.91 4.00
N GLU A 90 20.78 -8.83 4.21
CA GLU A 90 19.99 -9.97 4.66
C GLU A 90 19.71 -10.94 3.49
N PRO A 91 19.72 -12.26 3.73
CA PRO A 91 19.58 -13.26 2.67
C PRO A 91 18.15 -13.38 2.14
N ASN A 92 17.15 -12.97 2.93
CA ASN A 92 15.74 -13.07 2.56
C ASN A 92 14.89 -12.00 3.24
N LEU A 93 13.65 -11.86 2.74
CA LEU A 93 12.70 -10.87 3.25
C LEU A 93 12.29 -11.10 4.71
N GLU A 94 12.29 -12.33 5.23
CA GLU A 94 11.96 -12.56 6.64
C GLU A 94 12.96 -11.85 7.55
N LYS A 95 14.25 -12.10 7.36
CA LYS A 95 15.29 -11.49 8.18
C LYS A 95 15.35 -9.98 7.97
N ALA A 96 15.26 -9.53 6.72
CA ALA A 96 15.20 -8.11 6.40
C ALA A 96 14.00 -7.41 7.07
N LEU A 97 12.81 -8.02 7.06
CA LEU A 97 11.64 -7.43 7.71
C LEU A 97 11.82 -7.34 9.22
N ARG A 98 12.31 -8.41 9.86
CA ARG A 98 12.57 -8.40 11.32
C ARG A 98 13.59 -7.33 11.69
N GLN A 99 14.67 -7.21 10.92
CA GLN A 99 15.68 -6.15 11.11
C GLN A 99 15.10 -4.76 10.86
N CYS A 100 14.23 -4.60 9.85
CA CYS A 100 13.56 -3.33 9.55
C CYS A 100 12.66 -2.89 10.71
N LEU A 101 11.79 -3.78 11.19
CA LEU A 101 10.92 -3.52 12.35
C LEU A 101 11.74 -3.15 13.59
N GLY A 102 12.82 -3.90 13.86
CA GLY A 102 13.76 -3.59 14.94
C GLY A 102 14.45 -2.25 14.77
N GLY A 103 14.90 -1.93 13.55
CA GLY A 103 15.58 -0.69 13.20
C GLY A 103 14.72 0.55 13.42
N PHE A 104 13.45 0.52 12.98
CA PHE A 104 12.51 1.59 13.30
C PHE A 104 12.25 1.70 14.81
N GLY A 105 12.16 0.57 15.51
CA GLY A 105 11.99 0.52 16.97
C GLY A 105 13.22 0.95 17.80
N LEU A 106 14.35 1.29 17.16
CA LEU A 106 15.47 1.98 17.81
C LEU A 106 15.21 3.49 17.94
N PHE A 107 14.41 4.05 17.04
CA PHE A 107 14.15 5.50 16.97
C PHE A 107 12.74 5.83 17.46
N LEU A 108 11.73 5.15 16.92
CA LEU A 108 10.34 5.38 17.29
C LEU A 108 10.02 4.75 18.66
N ARG A 109 9.39 5.53 19.54
CA ARG A 109 9.04 5.10 20.90
C ARG A 109 7.58 4.75 21.07
N ASP A 110 6.71 5.42 20.32
CA ASP A 110 5.27 5.26 20.43
C ASP A 110 4.74 4.17 19.50
N LEU A 111 5.48 3.83 18.45
CA LEU A 111 5.15 2.77 17.50
C LEU A 111 6.10 1.57 17.61
N ARG A 112 5.52 0.37 17.73
CA ARG A 112 6.25 -0.90 17.72
C ARG A 112 5.60 -1.86 16.72
N GLY A 113 6.35 -2.22 15.69
CA GLY A 113 5.95 -3.25 14.73
C GLY A 113 6.46 -4.63 15.13
N SER A 114 5.70 -5.67 14.82
CA SER A 114 6.09 -7.07 15.06
C SER A 114 5.68 -7.95 13.88
N LEU A 115 6.41 -9.06 13.68
CA LEU A 115 6.11 -10.04 12.63
C LEU A 115 5.77 -11.40 13.25
N THR A 116 4.55 -11.86 12.99
CA THR A 116 4.07 -13.20 13.35
C THR A 116 3.81 -14.02 12.09
N VAL A 117 4.23 -15.28 12.06
CA VAL A 117 4.00 -16.22 10.94
C VAL A 117 3.21 -17.42 11.44
N ARG A 118 2.01 -17.64 10.90
CA ARG A 118 1.11 -18.75 11.29
C ARG A 118 0.34 -19.26 10.08
N ALA A 119 0.20 -20.59 9.96
CA ALA A 119 -0.63 -21.23 8.94
C ALA A 119 -0.41 -20.75 7.49
N GLY A 120 0.84 -20.48 7.09
CA GLY A 120 1.16 -19.98 5.74
C GLY A 120 0.88 -18.49 5.52
N ARG A 121 0.62 -17.74 6.60
CA ARG A 121 0.32 -16.30 6.59
C ARG A 121 1.37 -15.57 7.40
N ALA A 122 1.80 -14.42 6.91
CA ALA A 122 2.64 -13.47 7.60
C ALA A 122 1.80 -12.26 8.02
N LEU A 123 1.92 -11.85 9.28
CA LEU A 123 1.16 -10.76 9.87
C LEU A 123 2.14 -9.74 10.46
N ILE A 124 2.09 -8.51 9.96
CA ILE A 124 2.72 -7.36 10.58
C ILE A 124 1.68 -6.71 11.49
N SER A 125 1.93 -6.67 12.79
CA SER A 125 1.06 -5.98 13.77
C SER A 125 1.77 -4.76 14.32
N VAL A 126 1.07 -3.64 14.40
CA VAL A 126 1.56 -2.36 14.92
C VAL A 126 0.87 -2.08 16.26
N GLN A 127 1.69 -1.91 17.30
CA GLN A 127 1.26 -1.40 18.60
C GLN A 127 1.58 0.09 18.66
N SER A 128 0.62 0.87 19.12
CA SER A 128 0.73 2.33 19.23
C SER A 128 0.30 2.80 20.61
N ASN A 129 1.13 3.64 21.23
CA ASN A 129 0.81 4.34 22.48
C ASN A 129 0.43 5.82 22.25
N ILE A 130 0.20 6.20 20.99
CA ILE A 130 -0.16 7.58 20.61
C ILE A 130 -1.59 7.88 21.09
N ALA A 131 -1.72 8.88 21.96
CA ALA A 131 -2.99 9.27 22.56
C ALA A 131 -3.90 10.05 21.60
N ASP A 132 -3.33 10.96 20.80
CA ASP A 132 -4.11 11.75 19.84
C ASP A 132 -4.59 10.88 18.67
N PRO A 133 -5.90 10.71 18.45
CA PRO A 133 -6.43 9.80 17.43
C PRO A 133 -5.99 10.15 16.01
N LEU A 134 -5.87 11.45 15.69
CA LEU A 134 -5.49 11.88 14.34
C LEU A 134 -4.01 11.62 14.07
N THR A 135 -3.13 11.93 15.04
CA THR A 135 -1.71 11.57 14.99
C THR A 135 -1.56 10.07 14.83
N ARG A 136 -2.31 9.28 15.59
CA ARG A 136 -2.27 7.82 15.54
C ARG A 136 -2.60 7.27 14.15
N VAL A 137 -3.64 7.79 13.48
CA VAL A 137 -4.00 7.42 12.09
C VAL A 137 -2.80 7.62 11.16
N TYR A 138 -2.26 8.84 11.15
CA TYR A 138 -1.19 9.19 10.22
C TYR A 138 0.11 8.44 10.53
N ALA A 139 0.43 8.25 11.81
CA ALA A 139 1.62 7.53 12.24
C ALA A 139 1.57 6.05 11.84
N GLU A 140 0.47 5.35 12.18
CA GLU A 140 0.31 3.93 11.88
C GLU A 140 0.27 3.65 10.36
N GLU A 141 -0.46 4.47 9.58
CA GLU A 141 -0.51 4.31 8.13
C GLU A 141 0.83 4.63 7.46
N THR A 142 1.51 5.69 7.89
CA THR A 142 2.84 6.02 7.37
C THR A 142 3.82 4.89 7.67
N TYR A 143 3.82 4.37 8.89
CA TYR A 143 4.65 3.24 9.29
C TYR A 143 4.42 2.01 8.40
N LEU A 144 3.16 1.59 8.23
CA LEU A 144 2.85 0.41 7.42
C LEU A 144 3.20 0.61 5.93
N VAL A 145 2.97 1.79 5.38
CA VAL A 145 3.36 2.11 3.99
C VAL A 145 4.87 2.01 3.83
N LEU A 146 5.66 2.46 4.81
CA LEU A 146 7.12 2.29 4.80
C LEU A 146 7.51 0.81 4.87
N MET A 147 6.86 0.01 5.72
CA MET A 147 7.15 -1.44 5.83
C MET A 147 6.85 -2.20 4.54
N ILE A 148 5.64 -2.01 3.99
CA ILE A 148 5.20 -2.65 2.74
C ILE A 148 6.08 -2.17 1.57
N GLY A 149 6.36 -0.86 1.55
CA GLY A 149 7.26 -0.21 0.61
C GLY A 149 8.62 -0.89 0.58
N MET A 150 9.24 -0.98 1.75
CA MET A 150 10.56 -1.56 1.94
C MET A 150 10.60 -3.02 1.47
N LEU A 151 9.61 -3.82 1.86
CA LEU A 151 9.51 -5.21 1.46
C LEU A 151 9.46 -5.38 -0.06
N CYS A 152 8.63 -4.59 -0.75
CA CYS A 152 8.54 -4.72 -2.20
C CYS A 152 9.79 -4.22 -2.92
N TRP A 153 10.43 -3.17 -2.40
CA TRP A 153 11.71 -2.72 -2.93
C TRP A 153 12.78 -3.79 -2.75
N LEU A 154 12.96 -4.34 -1.54
CA LEU A 154 13.92 -5.41 -1.26
C LEU A 154 13.69 -6.65 -2.13
N ALA A 155 12.44 -7.01 -2.38
CA ALA A 155 12.06 -8.14 -3.23
C ALA A 155 12.20 -7.86 -4.74
N GLY A 156 12.31 -6.58 -5.13
CA GLY A 156 12.24 -6.15 -6.53
C GLY A 156 10.87 -6.40 -7.18
N ARG A 157 9.82 -6.61 -6.38
CA ARG A 157 8.46 -6.94 -6.86
C ARG A 157 7.41 -6.56 -5.84
N ARG A 158 6.17 -6.35 -6.31
CA ARG A 158 5.04 -6.08 -5.42
C ARG A 158 4.67 -7.32 -4.60
N ILE A 159 4.44 -7.12 -3.31
CA ILE A 159 3.82 -8.08 -2.40
C ILE A 159 2.33 -7.77 -2.37
N ALA A 160 1.52 -8.77 -2.73
CA ALA A 160 0.07 -8.63 -2.65
C ALA A 160 -0.36 -8.67 -1.18
N ILE A 161 -1.02 -7.61 -0.73
CA ILE A 161 -1.60 -7.55 0.61
C ILE A 161 -2.95 -8.25 0.59
N ASP A 162 -3.15 -9.13 1.55
CA ASP A 162 -4.30 -9.99 1.60
C ASP A 162 -5.43 -9.45 2.47
N ARG A 163 -5.06 -8.94 3.65
CA ARG A 163 -5.96 -8.31 4.60
C ARG A 163 -5.24 -7.16 5.28
N THR A 164 -5.95 -6.06 5.47
CA THR A 164 -5.49 -4.97 6.32
C THR A 164 -6.60 -4.60 7.29
N GLU A 165 -6.24 -4.47 8.56
CA GLU A 165 -7.09 -3.85 9.57
C GLU A 165 -6.39 -2.59 10.06
N LEU A 166 -7.09 -1.46 10.08
CA LEU A 166 -6.61 -0.22 10.67
C LEU A 166 -7.43 0.05 11.94
N ALA A 167 -6.75 0.44 13.01
CA ALA A 167 -7.35 0.56 14.34
C ALA A 167 -8.40 1.66 14.38
N VAL A 168 -8.10 2.79 13.74
CA VAL A 168 -8.91 4.00 13.76
C VAL A 168 -9.77 4.06 12.48
N SER A 169 -11.00 4.56 12.62
CA SER A 169 -11.87 4.80 11.47
C SER A 169 -11.48 6.11 10.78
N ARG A 170 -11.58 6.13 9.45
CA ARG A 170 -11.34 7.33 8.64
C ARG A 170 -12.14 7.26 7.33
N PRO A 171 -12.29 8.38 6.59
CA PRO A 171 -12.88 8.33 5.25
C PRO A 171 -12.11 7.41 4.31
N ALA A 172 -12.85 6.63 3.52
CA ALA A 172 -12.28 5.78 2.48
C ALA A 172 -11.58 6.64 1.42
N GLN A 173 -10.46 6.14 0.91
CA GLN A 173 -9.65 6.80 -0.12
C GLN A 173 -9.62 5.93 -1.38
N ASP A 174 -9.54 6.56 -2.56
CA ASP A 174 -9.49 5.84 -3.84
C ASP A 174 -8.28 4.89 -3.94
N ASP A 175 -7.17 5.24 -3.26
CA ASP A 175 -5.93 4.46 -3.23
C ASP A 175 -5.96 3.28 -2.24
N ASP A 176 -7.01 3.16 -1.42
CA ASP A 176 -7.05 2.22 -0.29
C ASP A 176 -6.85 0.77 -0.75
N LEU A 177 -7.56 0.34 -1.80
CA LEU A 177 -7.48 -1.04 -2.27
C LEU A 177 -6.12 -1.38 -2.89
N LEU A 178 -5.44 -0.37 -3.46
CA LEU A 178 -4.10 -0.55 -4.00
C LEU A 178 -3.10 -0.74 -2.86
N LEU A 179 -3.18 0.07 -1.81
CA LEU A 179 -2.25 0.03 -0.69
C LEU A 179 -2.49 -1.15 0.25
N TRP A 180 -3.74 -1.28 0.68
CA TRP A 180 -4.16 -2.13 1.79
C TRP A 180 -4.76 -3.45 1.34
N GLY A 181 -4.89 -3.64 0.02
CA GLY A 181 -5.51 -4.81 -0.56
C GLY A 181 -7.05 -4.78 -0.45
N PRO A 182 -7.70 -5.83 -0.97
CA PRO A 182 -9.15 -5.86 -1.12
C PRO A 182 -9.91 -6.06 0.20
N ASP A 183 -9.28 -6.71 1.19
CA ASP A 183 -9.87 -6.88 2.53
C ASP A 183 -9.36 -5.82 3.51
N LEU A 184 -9.64 -4.55 3.22
CA LEU A 184 -9.43 -3.45 4.16
C LEU A 184 -10.59 -3.32 5.13
N ARG A 185 -10.27 -3.14 6.42
CA ARG A 185 -11.22 -2.84 7.49
C ARG A 185 -10.74 -1.63 8.29
N LEU A 186 -11.59 -0.62 8.39
CA LEU A 186 -11.33 0.61 9.13
C LEU A 186 -12.03 0.54 10.50
N GLY A 187 -11.44 1.12 11.55
CA GLY A 187 -12.04 1.17 12.88
C GLY A 187 -12.09 -0.18 13.62
N SER A 188 -11.13 -1.07 13.39
CA SER A 188 -11.13 -2.42 13.98
C SER A 188 -10.58 -2.50 15.41
N GLY A 189 -10.01 -1.40 15.92
CA GLY A 189 -9.28 -1.34 17.20
C GLY A 189 -7.85 -1.88 17.16
N ARG A 190 -7.39 -2.48 16.05
CA ARG A 190 -6.01 -2.95 15.85
C ARG A 190 -5.47 -2.59 14.47
N THR A 191 -4.15 -2.47 14.36
CA THR A 191 -3.49 -2.13 13.09
C THR A 191 -2.59 -3.26 12.63
N GLU A 192 -3.00 -3.95 11.57
CA GLU A 192 -2.37 -5.18 11.10
C GLU A 192 -2.43 -5.31 9.58
N VAL A 193 -1.37 -5.87 8.99
CA VAL A 193 -1.28 -6.20 7.57
C VAL A 193 -0.90 -7.66 7.41
N GLU A 194 -1.71 -8.41 6.68
CA GLU A 194 -1.51 -9.82 6.41
C GLU A 194 -1.18 -10.07 4.93
N PHE A 195 -0.22 -10.96 4.67
CA PHE A 195 0.14 -11.43 3.33
C PHE A 195 0.60 -12.89 3.34
N ASP A 196 0.75 -13.50 2.15
CA ASP A 196 1.25 -14.88 2.00
C ASP A 196 2.69 -15.02 2.54
N SER A 197 2.92 -15.92 3.51
CA SER A 197 4.25 -16.08 4.11
C SER A 197 5.30 -16.61 3.13
N ALA A 198 4.90 -17.14 1.97
CA ALA A 198 5.84 -17.53 0.92
C ALA A 198 6.69 -16.35 0.42
N TYR A 199 6.19 -15.10 0.50
CA TYR A 199 6.97 -13.92 0.17
C TYR A 199 8.19 -13.75 1.08
N LEU A 200 8.10 -14.15 2.36
CA LEU A 200 9.20 -14.01 3.32
C LEU A 200 10.45 -14.84 2.94
N ARG A 201 10.27 -15.88 2.11
CA ARG A 201 11.36 -16.73 1.60
C ARG A 201 12.06 -16.15 0.38
N LEU A 202 11.53 -15.08 -0.21
CA LEU A 202 12.17 -14.46 -1.36
C LEU A 202 13.53 -13.88 -0.96
N PRO A 203 14.55 -13.98 -1.84
CA PRO A 203 15.83 -13.36 -1.60
C PRO A 203 15.70 -11.84 -1.63
N VAL A 204 16.54 -11.15 -0.85
CA VAL A 204 16.77 -9.72 -1.08
C VAL A 204 17.56 -9.59 -2.37
N VAL A 205 17.03 -8.84 -3.34
CA VAL A 205 17.64 -8.67 -4.67
C VAL A 205 18.28 -7.30 -4.85
N GLN A 206 18.40 -6.55 -3.75
CA GLN A 206 18.99 -5.20 -3.74
C GLN A 206 20.43 -5.25 -3.27
N ASP A 207 21.25 -4.35 -3.82
CA ASP A 207 22.66 -4.23 -3.50
C ASP A 207 23.02 -2.77 -3.16
N LEU A 208 24.30 -2.50 -2.93
CA LEU A 208 24.77 -1.15 -2.60
C LEU A 208 24.52 -0.13 -3.74
N THR A 209 24.55 -0.58 -5.00
CA THR A 209 24.32 0.28 -6.18
C THR A 209 22.85 0.65 -6.29
N THR A 210 21.95 -0.33 -6.14
CA THR A 210 20.51 -0.07 -6.15
C THR A 210 20.07 0.71 -4.92
N LEU A 211 20.69 0.50 -3.76
CA LEU A 211 20.47 1.29 -2.55
C LEU A 211 20.81 2.77 -2.75
N LYS A 212 21.97 3.10 -3.33
CA LYS A 212 22.33 4.50 -3.64
C LYS A 212 21.30 5.16 -4.54
N THR A 213 20.81 4.43 -5.54
CA THR A 213 19.77 4.92 -6.45
C THR A 213 18.44 5.10 -5.73
N PHE A 214 18.08 4.16 -4.86
CA PHE A 214 16.88 4.18 -4.06
C PHE A 214 16.84 5.40 -3.12
N LEU A 215 17.90 5.61 -2.33
CA LEU A 215 18.01 6.68 -1.33
C LEU A 215 17.93 8.10 -1.91
N ARG A 216 18.22 8.30 -3.21
CA ARG A 216 18.00 9.60 -3.89
C ARG A 216 16.52 9.97 -3.98
N SER A 217 15.64 8.98 -3.91
CA SER A 217 14.20 9.13 -4.08
C SER A 217 13.41 8.54 -2.91
N ALA A 218 14.07 8.11 -1.84
CA ALA A 218 13.43 7.45 -0.71
C ALA A 218 13.45 8.35 0.52
N PRO A 219 12.48 8.19 1.44
CA PRO A 219 11.38 7.21 1.40
C PRO A 219 10.19 7.59 0.51
N GLN A 220 10.11 8.81 -0.02
CA GLN A 220 8.99 9.30 -0.83
C GLN A 220 8.63 8.41 -2.03
N GLY A 221 9.63 7.79 -2.67
CA GLY A 221 9.46 6.89 -3.81
C GLY A 221 8.80 5.57 -3.45
N LEU A 222 8.94 5.10 -2.21
CA LEU A 222 8.17 3.95 -1.71
C LEU A 222 6.68 4.31 -1.67
N VAL A 223 6.40 5.51 -1.21
CA VAL A 223 5.05 6.02 -1.07
C VAL A 223 4.39 6.22 -2.44
N ILE A 224 5.10 6.86 -3.38
CA ILE A 224 4.59 7.18 -4.72
C ILE A 224 4.38 5.93 -5.57
N ARG A 225 5.37 5.01 -5.64
CA ARG A 225 5.30 3.84 -6.54
C ARG A 225 4.12 2.91 -6.24
N PHE A 226 3.65 2.89 -5.00
CA PHE A 226 2.49 2.09 -4.60
C PHE A 226 1.15 2.79 -4.86
N ARG A 227 1.16 4.11 -5.00
CA ARG A 227 -0.02 4.99 -5.08
C ARG A 227 -0.31 5.48 -6.50
N ASN A 228 0.53 5.15 -7.47
CA ASN A 228 0.35 5.62 -8.83
C ASN A 228 -0.83 4.93 -9.53
N GLN A 229 -1.98 5.61 -9.56
CA GLN A 229 -3.16 5.20 -10.32
C GLN A 229 -3.03 5.41 -11.84
N ASN A 230 -2.04 6.18 -12.28
CA ASN A 230 -1.79 6.46 -13.69
C ASN A 230 -0.77 5.50 -14.31
N GLY A 231 -0.27 4.53 -13.52
CA GLY A 231 0.52 3.42 -14.02
C GLY A 231 -0.33 2.49 -14.90
N LEU A 232 0.32 1.80 -15.83
CA LEU A 232 -0.36 0.88 -16.74
C LEU A 232 -1.09 -0.24 -15.96
N VAL A 233 -0.53 -0.67 -14.83
CA VAL A 233 -1.16 -1.66 -13.93
C VAL A 233 -2.51 -1.17 -13.40
N ALA A 234 -2.56 0.08 -12.93
CA ALA A 234 -3.78 0.65 -12.35
C ALA A 234 -4.83 0.96 -13.42
N GLU A 235 -4.41 1.37 -14.61
CA GLU A 235 -5.28 1.50 -15.78
C GLU A 235 -5.93 0.16 -16.13
N VAL A 236 -5.12 -0.90 -16.27
CA VAL A 236 -5.63 -2.26 -16.54
C VAL A 236 -6.55 -2.72 -15.43
N TYR A 237 -6.19 -2.52 -14.16
CA TYR A 237 -7.03 -2.88 -13.02
C TYR A 237 -8.41 -2.21 -13.09
N ARG A 238 -8.45 -0.88 -13.30
CA ARG A 238 -9.71 -0.13 -13.45
C ARG A 238 -10.52 -0.60 -14.65
N HIS A 239 -9.85 -0.84 -15.78
CA HIS A 239 -10.49 -1.30 -17.00
C HIS A 239 -11.17 -2.67 -16.80
N LEU A 240 -10.53 -3.59 -16.07
CA LEU A 240 -11.12 -4.87 -15.70
C LEU A 240 -12.25 -4.71 -14.68
N ARG A 241 -12.04 -3.88 -13.66
CA ARG A 241 -12.98 -3.69 -12.55
C ARG A 241 -14.32 -3.08 -13.00
N ALA A 242 -14.31 -2.25 -14.03
CA ALA A 242 -15.49 -1.63 -14.61
C ALA A 242 -16.33 -2.58 -15.50
N ARG A 243 -15.91 -3.84 -15.68
CA ARG A 243 -16.53 -4.80 -16.60
C ARG A 243 -16.87 -6.10 -15.91
N HIS A 244 -17.92 -6.77 -16.40
CA HIS A 244 -18.18 -8.15 -16.04
C HIS A 244 -17.05 -9.05 -16.53
N TYR A 245 -16.77 -10.13 -15.79
CA TYR A 245 -15.67 -11.04 -16.10
C TYR A 245 -15.72 -11.58 -17.55
N GLY A 246 -16.91 -11.88 -18.07
CA GLY A 246 -17.10 -12.34 -19.46
C GLY A 246 -16.67 -11.33 -20.53
N GLN A 247 -16.46 -10.07 -20.16
CA GLN A 247 -16.06 -8.97 -21.05
C GLN A 247 -14.59 -8.57 -20.84
N TRP A 248 -13.82 -9.31 -20.05
CA TRP A 248 -12.42 -8.97 -19.82
C TRP A 248 -11.59 -9.19 -21.09
N PRO A 249 -10.91 -8.16 -21.60
CA PRO A 249 -10.10 -8.29 -22.80
C PRO A 249 -8.93 -9.26 -22.59
N THR A 250 -8.35 -9.74 -23.69
CA THR A 250 -7.07 -10.44 -23.61
C THR A 250 -5.93 -9.43 -23.45
N LEU A 251 -4.75 -9.88 -23.01
CA LEU A 251 -3.55 -9.03 -22.97
C LEU A 251 -3.25 -8.44 -24.36
N ALA A 252 -3.42 -9.23 -25.41
CA ALA A 252 -3.21 -8.78 -26.79
C ALA A 252 -4.21 -7.69 -27.20
N ALA A 253 -5.49 -7.83 -26.82
CA ALA A 253 -6.51 -6.83 -27.09
C ALA A 253 -6.23 -5.50 -26.36
N LEU A 254 -5.81 -5.55 -25.09
CA LEU A 254 -5.39 -4.34 -24.36
C LEU A 254 -4.14 -3.70 -24.98
N ALA A 255 -3.16 -4.50 -25.38
CA ALA A 255 -1.96 -3.99 -26.03
C ALA A 255 -2.29 -3.27 -27.35
N GLN A 256 -3.21 -3.84 -28.14
CA GLN A 256 -3.72 -3.24 -29.37
C GLN A 256 -4.44 -1.91 -29.12
N GLN A 257 -5.25 -1.81 -28.06
CA GLN A 257 -5.91 -0.56 -27.67
C GLN A 257 -4.90 0.54 -27.31
N GLN A 258 -3.76 0.19 -26.71
CA GLN A 258 -2.68 1.14 -26.41
C GLN A 258 -1.71 1.36 -27.59
N GLY A 259 -1.96 0.77 -28.77
CA GLY A 259 -1.12 0.93 -29.95
C GLY A 259 0.27 0.31 -29.85
N ILE A 260 0.48 -0.70 -28.99
CA ILE A 260 1.77 -1.37 -28.80
C ILE A 260 1.67 -2.90 -28.92
N SER A 261 2.81 -3.57 -29.11
CA SER A 261 2.83 -5.04 -29.16
C SER A 261 2.51 -5.66 -27.80
N ALA A 262 1.92 -6.86 -27.80
CA ALA A 262 1.66 -7.64 -26.58
C ALA A 262 2.93 -7.90 -25.76
N SER A 263 4.09 -8.07 -26.41
CA SER A 263 5.38 -8.26 -25.73
C SER A 263 5.83 -6.97 -25.01
N THR A 264 5.70 -5.82 -25.68
CA THR A 264 6.00 -4.51 -25.08
C THR A 264 5.08 -4.23 -23.90
N PHE A 265 3.77 -4.48 -24.05
CA PHE A 265 2.78 -4.30 -22.99
C PHE A 265 3.07 -5.19 -21.78
N ARG A 266 3.38 -6.48 -21.99
CA ARG A 266 3.78 -7.41 -20.93
C ARG A 266 5.02 -6.90 -20.20
N ARG A 267 6.07 -6.51 -20.92
CA ARG A 267 7.30 -5.98 -20.33
C ARG A 267 7.05 -4.70 -19.53
N GLN A 268 6.13 -3.85 -19.95
CA GLN A 268 5.74 -2.64 -19.21
C GLN A 268 5.03 -2.99 -17.90
N LEU A 269 4.08 -3.94 -17.91
CA LEU A 269 3.44 -4.44 -16.68
C LEU A 269 4.49 -5.06 -15.73
N GLU A 270 5.41 -5.87 -16.26
CA GLU A 270 6.49 -6.50 -15.48
C GLU A 270 7.44 -5.47 -14.88
N ARG A 271 7.73 -4.38 -15.59
CA ARG A 271 8.49 -3.23 -15.05
C ARG A 271 7.76 -2.52 -13.92
N GLU A 272 6.43 -2.52 -13.92
CA GLU A 272 5.59 -2.09 -12.81
C GLU A 272 5.38 -3.22 -11.76
N GLY A 273 6.06 -4.35 -11.91
CA GLY A 273 6.12 -5.45 -10.96
C GLY A 273 4.94 -6.42 -11.01
N ARG A 274 4.17 -6.44 -12.12
CA ARG A 274 2.91 -7.16 -12.23
C ARG A 274 2.76 -7.89 -13.57
N SER A 275 2.15 -9.06 -13.54
CA SER A 275 1.64 -9.74 -14.73
C SER A 275 0.15 -9.48 -14.91
N TYR A 276 -0.35 -9.60 -16.14
CA TYR A 276 -1.78 -9.46 -16.42
C TYR A 276 -2.63 -10.46 -15.61
N GLN A 277 -2.15 -11.69 -15.43
CA GLN A 277 -2.84 -12.70 -14.64
C GLN A 277 -2.94 -12.32 -13.15
N GLN A 278 -1.87 -11.75 -12.57
CA GLN A 278 -1.92 -11.24 -11.19
C GLN A 278 -2.93 -10.09 -11.03
N ILE A 279 -3.02 -9.20 -12.03
CA ILE A 279 -4.02 -8.10 -12.02
C ILE A 279 -5.43 -8.69 -12.08
N LYS A 280 -5.69 -9.64 -12.98
CA LYS A 280 -6.96 -10.37 -13.05
C LYS A 280 -7.34 -10.97 -11.70
N ASP A 281 -6.44 -11.72 -11.08
CA ASP A 281 -6.72 -12.41 -9.81
C ASP A 281 -7.00 -11.44 -8.66
N GLU A 282 -6.35 -10.27 -8.63
CA GLU A 282 -6.69 -9.21 -7.68
C GLU A 282 -8.07 -8.59 -7.93
N VAL A 283 -8.43 -8.33 -9.19
CA VAL A 283 -9.78 -7.81 -9.51
C VAL A 283 -10.85 -8.82 -9.10
N ARG A 284 -10.65 -10.12 -9.40
CA ARG A 284 -11.56 -11.20 -8.96
C ARG A 284 -11.74 -11.20 -7.45
N ARG A 285 -10.63 -11.08 -6.72
CA ARG A 285 -10.63 -11.06 -5.27
C ARG A 285 -11.37 -9.83 -4.75
N ALA A 286 -11.07 -8.64 -5.26
CA ALA A 286 -11.75 -7.41 -4.86
C ALA A 286 -13.26 -7.48 -5.06
N MET A 287 -13.71 -7.98 -6.21
CA MET A 287 -15.13 -8.23 -6.48
C MET A 287 -15.73 -9.19 -5.46
N ALA A 288 -15.05 -10.30 -5.15
CA ALA A 288 -15.53 -11.26 -4.16
C ALA A 288 -15.72 -10.65 -2.77
N PHE A 289 -14.74 -9.87 -2.28
CA PHE A 289 -14.84 -9.22 -0.97
C PHE A 289 -15.95 -8.17 -0.91
N GLU A 290 -16.09 -7.35 -1.95
CA GLU A 290 -17.16 -6.37 -2.07
C GLU A 290 -18.53 -7.04 -2.01
N ARG A 291 -18.78 -8.02 -2.88
CA ARG A 291 -20.08 -8.73 -2.92
C ARG A 291 -20.41 -9.47 -1.64
N LEU A 292 -19.39 -10.03 -0.96
CA LEU A 292 -19.58 -10.67 0.35
C LEU A 292 -19.96 -9.67 1.45
N ARG A 293 -19.50 -8.41 1.36
CA ARG A 293 -19.87 -7.34 2.29
C ARG A 293 -21.28 -6.81 2.03
N GLU A 294 -21.67 -6.67 0.76
CA GLU A 294 -23.02 -6.23 0.39
C GLU A 294 -24.10 -7.21 0.87
N GLY A 295 -23.80 -8.51 0.95
CA GLY A 295 -24.68 -9.52 1.54
C GLY A 295 -25.90 -9.91 0.71
N ALA A 296 -26.16 -9.24 -0.42
CA ALA A 296 -27.34 -9.45 -1.27
C ALA A 296 -27.30 -10.73 -2.12
N LEU A 297 -26.11 -11.21 -2.49
CA LEU A 297 -25.93 -12.33 -3.42
C LEU A 297 -25.62 -13.65 -2.70
N SER A 298 -26.05 -14.77 -3.28
CA SER A 298 -25.62 -16.11 -2.87
C SER A 298 -24.13 -16.32 -3.17
N ILE A 299 -23.49 -17.28 -2.48
CA ILE A 299 -22.07 -17.57 -2.69
C ILE A 299 -21.79 -18.05 -4.13
N ALA A 300 -22.76 -18.71 -4.76
CA ALA A 300 -22.65 -19.17 -6.15
C ALA A 300 -22.68 -18.00 -7.14
N GLU A 301 -23.62 -17.05 -6.96
CA GLU A 301 -23.68 -15.83 -7.80
C GLU A 301 -22.43 -14.97 -7.62
N ILE A 302 -21.88 -14.87 -6.41
CA ILE A 302 -20.62 -14.19 -6.16
C ILE A 302 -19.47 -14.85 -6.92
N ALA A 303 -19.41 -16.19 -6.93
CA ALA A 303 -18.39 -16.93 -7.66
C ALA A 303 -18.45 -16.64 -9.17
N GLU A 304 -19.65 -16.66 -9.75
CA GLU A 304 -19.88 -16.36 -11.17
C GLU A 304 -19.46 -14.92 -11.51
N GLN A 305 -19.94 -13.93 -10.74
CA GLN A 305 -19.59 -12.53 -10.98
C GLN A 305 -18.10 -12.25 -10.82
N ALA A 306 -17.44 -12.89 -9.85
CA ALA A 306 -16.00 -12.80 -9.65
C ALA A 306 -15.20 -13.61 -10.69
N GLY A 307 -15.85 -14.27 -11.65
CA GLY A 307 -15.19 -14.91 -12.78
C GLY A 307 -14.65 -16.31 -12.52
N PHE A 308 -15.27 -17.04 -11.60
CA PHE A 308 -15.04 -18.47 -11.38
C PHE A 308 -16.07 -19.28 -12.15
N GLN A 309 -15.60 -20.28 -12.91
CA GLN A 309 -16.48 -21.19 -13.64
C GLN A 309 -17.31 -22.08 -12.70
N GLU A 310 -16.75 -22.43 -11.54
CA GLU A 310 -17.37 -23.36 -10.60
C GLU A 310 -17.32 -22.78 -9.17
N PRO A 311 -18.42 -22.84 -8.38
CA PRO A 311 -18.43 -22.40 -6.98
C PRO A 311 -17.37 -23.11 -6.13
N SER A 312 -17.05 -24.37 -6.45
CA SER A 312 -16.00 -25.14 -5.75
C SER A 312 -14.60 -24.57 -5.97
N ALA A 313 -14.32 -24.00 -7.16
CA ALA A 313 -13.07 -23.30 -7.45
C ALA A 313 -13.00 -21.98 -6.66
N PHE A 314 -14.11 -21.24 -6.57
CA PHE A 314 -14.20 -20.04 -5.75
C PHE A 314 -13.96 -20.34 -4.27
N HIS A 315 -14.60 -21.37 -3.72
CA HIS A 315 -14.39 -21.78 -2.33
C HIS A 315 -12.92 -22.08 -2.01
N ARG A 316 -12.24 -22.83 -2.89
CA ARG A 316 -10.80 -23.15 -2.72
C ARG A 316 -9.94 -21.89 -2.80
N ALA A 317 -10.20 -21.03 -3.79
CA ALA A 317 -9.47 -19.77 -3.94
C ALA A 317 -9.68 -18.85 -2.73
N PHE A 318 -10.92 -18.66 -2.29
CA PHE A 318 -11.25 -17.81 -1.15
C PHE A 318 -10.65 -18.32 0.16
N LYS A 319 -10.70 -19.63 0.39
CA LYS A 319 -10.04 -20.26 1.55
C LYS A 319 -8.52 -20.09 1.50
N LYS A 320 -7.91 -20.16 0.32
CA LYS A 320 -6.48 -19.85 0.14
C LYS A 320 -6.17 -18.39 0.46
N TRP A 321 -7.03 -17.45 0.06
CA TRP A 321 -6.82 -16.01 0.30
C TRP A 321 -6.99 -15.60 1.76
N THR A 322 -7.95 -16.21 2.46
CA THR A 322 -8.42 -15.73 3.77
C THR A 322 -8.21 -16.70 4.93
N GLY A 323 -7.85 -17.96 4.63
CA GLY A 323 -7.83 -19.05 5.61
C GLY A 323 -9.22 -19.63 5.94
N GLN A 324 -10.31 -19.01 5.50
CA GLN A 324 -11.68 -19.40 5.87
C GLN A 324 -12.61 -19.51 4.65
N SER A 325 -13.78 -20.15 4.81
CA SER A 325 -14.75 -20.28 3.71
C SER A 325 -15.49 -18.95 3.46
N PRO A 326 -15.97 -18.70 2.22
CA PRO A 326 -16.78 -17.51 1.91
C PRO A 326 -17.99 -17.33 2.84
N GLY A 327 -18.70 -18.44 3.14
CA GLY A 327 -19.86 -18.43 4.03
C GLY A 327 -19.52 -18.05 5.48
N SER A 328 -18.46 -18.65 6.03
CA SER A 328 -17.97 -18.31 7.37
C SER A 328 -17.49 -16.85 7.43
N TYR A 329 -16.86 -16.37 6.36
CA TYR A 329 -16.47 -14.96 6.24
C TYR A 329 -17.67 -14.02 6.24
N ARG A 330 -18.72 -14.32 5.46
CA ARG A 330 -19.95 -13.52 5.43
C ARG A 330 -20.69 -13.53 6.78
N ALA A 331 -20.79 -14.69 7.43
CA ALA A 331 -21.40 -14.78 8.76
C ALA A 331 -20.67 -13.92 9.81
N ARG A 332 -19.33 -13.90 9.77
CA ARG A 332 -18.51 -13.04 10.65
C ARG A 332 -18.71 -11.55 10.37
N LEU A 333 -19.03 -11.16 9.14
CA LEU A 333 -19.38 -9.78 8.83
C LEU A 333 -20.75 -9.39 9.37
N ALA A 334 -21.72 -10.31 9.32
CA ALA A 334 -23.09 -10.07 9.80
C ALA A 334 -23.26 -10.14 11.32
N GLY A 335 -22.33 -10.81 12.03
CA GLY A 335 -22.31 -10.89 13.50
C GLY A 335 -21.56 -9.76 14.20
N ARG A 336 -21.45 -8.59 13.57
CA ARG A 336 -20.87 -7.35 14.12
C ARG A 336 -21.88 -6.23 14.02
#